data_AF-Q6LMQ6-F1
#
_entry.id   AF-Q6LMQ6-F1
#
_cell.length_a   1.000
_cell.length_b   1.000
_cell.length_c   1.000
_cell.angle_alpha   90.00
_cell.angle_beta   90.00
_cell.angle_gamma   90.00
#
_symmetry.space_group_name_H-M   'P 1'
#
loop_
_entity.id
_entity.type
_entity.pdbx_description
1 polymer ?
#
loop_
_entity_poly.entity_id
_entity_poly.type
_entity_poly.pdbx_seq_one_letter_code
_entity_poly.pdbx_strand_id
1 'polypeptide(L)'
;MNDFENEYYLVFKKFNPQTLYLTALQKSADRDFEFDKLRFGEEPLFFENGYKEQDKARGVTRFYSKAHINISTLVVRDEIYEDIKGFNIRHLQLYPSVHRYLHKMVTN
;
A
#
# COMPACT_ATOMS: atom_id res chain seq x y z
N MET A 1 -31.65 -4.22 18.16
CA MET A 1 -30.23 -4.55 18.42
C MET A 1 -29.60 -4.64 17.05
N ASN A 2 -28.71 -3.71 16.69
CA ASN A 2 -28.15 -3.68 15.34
C ASN A 2 -27.17 -4.83 15.18
N ASP A 3 -27.26 -5.51 14.04
CA ASP A 3 -26.43 -6.67 13.73
C ASP A 3 -25.13 -6.17 13.11
N PHE A 4 -24.23 -5.67 13.96
CA PHE A 4 -22.98 -5.02 13.55
C PHE A 4 -22.11 -5.92 12.67
N GLU A 5 -22.25 -7.25 12.76
CA GLU A 5 -21.51 -8.21 11.93
C GLU A 5 -21.97 -8.23 10.47
N ASN A 6 -23.22 -7.82 10.20
CA ASN A 6 -23.77 -7.73 8.84
C ASN A 6 -23.59 -6.34 8.21
N GLU A 7 -23.33 -5.32 9.02
CA GLU A 7 -23.22 -3.93 8.57
C GLU A 7 -21.77 -3.44 8.45
N TYR A 8 -20.83 -4.05 9.18
CA TYR A 8 -19.45 -3.58 9.26
C TYR A 8 -18.44 -4.71 9.08
N TYR A 9 -17.44 -4.47 8.24
CA TYR A 9 -16.29 -5.35 8.09
C TYR A 9 -15.10 -4.79 8.87
N LEU A 10 -14.52 -5.63 9.74
CA LEU A 10 -13.24 -5.33 10.38
C LEU A 10 -12.09 -5.82 9.50
N VAL A 11 -11.20 -4.90 9.12
CA VAL A 11 -10.03 -5.24 8.31
C VAL A 11 -8.90 -5.69 9.23
N PHE A 12 -8.63 -6.99 9.25
CA PHE A 12 -7.49 -7.55 9.96
C PHE A 12 -6.27 -7.65 9.04
N LYS A 13 -5.09 -7.40 9.61
CA LYS A 13 -3.82 -7.65 8.93
C LYS A 13 -3.64 -9.15 8.74
N LYS A 14 -3.87 -9.65 7.52
CA LYS A 14 -3.59 -11.04 7.15
C LYS A 14 -2.18 -11.14 6.58
N PHE A 15 -1.21 -11.38 7.45
CA PHE A 15 0.17 -11.65 7.05
C PHE A 15 0.35 -13.14 6.75
N ASN A 16 1.00 -13.44 5.62
CA ASN A 16 1.42 -14.78 5.28
C ASN A 16 2.89 -14.74 4.80
N PRO A 17 3.54 -15.90 4.63
CA PRO A 17 4.93 -15.95 4.19
C PRO A 17 5.20 -15.34 2.81
N GLN A 18 4.18 -14.96 2.01
CA GLN A 18 4.31 -14.27 0.73
C GLN A 18 3.97 -12.79 0.79
N THR A 19 3.56 -12.27 1.95
CA THR A 19 3.20 -10.86 2.11
C THR A 19 4.41 -9.98 1.82
N LEU A 20 4.21 -9.01 0.93
CA LEU A 20 5.13 -7.93 0.70
C LEU A 20 5.03 -6.90 1.83
N TYR A 21 6.16 -6.62 2.48
CA TYR A 21 6.26 -5.53 3.45
C TYR A 21 6.86 -4.32 2.76
N LEU A 22 6.25 -3.16 2.96
CA LEU A 22 6.66 -1.92 2.31
C LEU A 22 7.39 -1.02 3.29
N THR A 23 8.58 -0.58 2.89
CA THR A 23 9.35 0.45 3.57
C THR A 23 9.31 1.71 2.72
N ALA A 24 8.98 2.86 3.33
CA ALA A 24 9.03 4.15 2.65
C ALA A 24 10.48 4.49 2.31
N LEU A 25 10.72 4.99 1.10
CA LEU A 25 12.02 5.60 0.78
C LEU A 25 12.21 6.87 1.61
N GLN A 26 13.46 7.25 1.88
CA GLN A 26 13.79 8.39 2.75
C GLN A 26 12.98 9.65 2.41
N LYS A 27 12.90 10.02 1.12
CA LYS A 27 12.13 11.19 0.67
C LYS A 27 10.63 11.15 0.99
N SER A 28 10.05 9.96 1.13
CA SER A 28 8.67 9.79 1.56
C SER A 28 8.55 9.64 3.07
N ALA A 29 9.57 9.08 3.73
CA ALA A 29 9.65 8.98 5.19
C ALA A 29 9.89 10.35 5.87
N ASP A 30 10.59 11.26 5.20
CA ASP A 30 10.89 12.62 5.67
C ASP A 30 9.65 13.53 5.70
N ARG A 31 8.51 13.09 5.15
CA ARG A 31 7.25 13.84 5.25
C ARG A 31 6.69 13.76 6.66
N ASP A 32 6.19 14.89 7.14
CA ASP A 32 5.40 14.96 8.35
C ASP A 32 3.96 14.51 8.08
N PHE A 33 3.69 13.21 8.26
CA PHE A 33 2.36 12.66 8.04
C PHE A 33 1.33 13.08 9.11
N GLU A 34 1.78 13.59 10.25
CA GLU A 34 0.92 14.00 11.35
C GLU A 34 0.34 15.39 11.09
N PHE A 35 1.12 16.29 10.48
CA PHE A 35 0.73 17.68 10.27
C PHE A 35 0.52 18.08 8.81
N ASP A 36 1.15 17.39 7.84
CA ASP A 36 1.06 17.75 6.42
C ASP A 36 0.14 16.83 5.62
N LYS A 37 -1.04 17.36 5.27
CA LYS A 37 -1.88 16.75 4.23
C LYS A 37 -1.14 16.76 2.89
N LEU A 38 -1.16 15.62 2.19
CA LEU A 38 -0.73 15.57 0.79
C LEU A 38 -1.71 16.41 -0.03
N ARG A 39 -1.19 17.39 -0.73
CA ARG A 39 -2.00 18.21 -1.64
C ARG A 39 -2.10 17.50 -2.99
N PHE A 40 -3.21 17.70 -3.67
CA PHE A 40 -3.39 17.18 -5.02
C PHE A 40 -2.33 17.81 -5.95
N GLY A 41 -1.57 16.96 -6.67
CA GLY A 41 -0.47 17.40 -7.54
C GLY A 41 0.92 17.40 -6.90
N GLU A 42 1.05 17.06 -5.61
CA GLU A 42 2.35 16.83 -4.97
C GLU A 42 2.98 15.49 -5.41
N GLU A 43 4.28 15.33 -5.12
CA GLU A 43 5.02 14.11 -5.45
C GLU A 43 4.34 12.88 -4.81
N PRO A 44 4.20 11.74 -5.51
CA PRO A 44 3.66 10.51 -4.92
C PRO A 44 4.50 10.00 -3.75
N LEU A 45 3.92 9.12 -2.95
CA LEU A 45 4.68 8.38 -1.94
C LEU A 45 5.47 7.25 -2.60
N PHE A 46 6.72 7.05 -2.19
CA PHE A 46 7.61 6.04 -2.75
C PHE A 46 7.91 4.98 -1.71
N PHE A 47 7.71 3.73 -2.12
CA PHE A 47 7.97 2.56 -1.29
C PHE A 47 8.86 1.56 -2.01
N GLU A 48 9.58 0.75 -1.24
CA GLU A 48 10.25 -0.44 -1.72
C GLU A 48 9.95 -1.67 -0.85
N ASN A 49 10.34 -2.84 -1.34
CA ASN A 49 10.27 -4.06 -0.55
C ASN A 49 11.19 -3.95 0.68
N GLY A 50 10.64 -3.99 1.88
CA GLY A 50 11.38 -3.89 3.14
C GLY A 50 12.34 -5.06 3.38
N TYR A 51 12.13 -6.21 2.71
CA TYR A 51 13.02 -7.37 2.74
C TYR A 51 13.77 -7.59 1.42
N LYS A 52 13.92 -6.55 0.61
CA LYS A 52 14.50 -6.62 -0.74
C LYS A 52 15.79 -7.42 -0.82
N GLU A 53 16.76 -7.16 0.06
CA GLU A 53 18.06 -7.83 0.01
C GLU A 53 17.96 -9.30 0.45
N GLN A 54 17.14 -9.61 1.45
CA GLN A 54 16.89 -10.98 1.90
C GLN A 54 16.12 -11.79 0.85
N ASP A 55 15.13 -11.17 0.21
CA ASP A 55 14.32 -11.78 -0.84
C ASP A 55 15.17 -12.06 -2.07
N LYS A 56 16.04 -11.10 -2.45
CA LYS A 56 17.01 -11.28 -3.52
C LYS A 56 18.00 -12.41 -3.22
N ALA A 57 18.54 -12.48 -2.00
CA ALA A 57 19.47 -13.53 -1.58
C ALA A 57 18.82 -14.93 -1.58
N ARG A 58 17.50 -15.00 -1.32
CA ARG A 58 16.74 -16.26 -1.28
C ARG A 58 16.03 -16.60 -2.60
N GLY A 59 16.15 -15.76 -3.62
CA GLY A 59 15.41 -15.94 -4.89
C GLY A 59 13.89 -15.88 -4.73
N VAL A 60 13.40 -15.22 -3.68
CA VAL A 60 11.97 -15.12 -3.38
C VAL A 60 11.39 -13.90 -4.08
N THR A 61 10.29 -14.11 -4.81
CA THR A 61 9.47 -13.02 -5.34
C THR A 61 8.19 -12.94 -4.51
N ARG A 62 7.94 -11.77 -3.91
CA ARG A 62 6.74 -11.53 -3.11
C ARG A 62 5.55 -11.24 -4.02
N PHE A 63 4.38 -11.71 -3.62
CA PHE A 63 3.15 -11.40 -4.34
C PHE A 63 2.65 -10.02 -3.95
N TYR A 64 2.30 -9.21 -4.95
CA TYR A 64 1.65 -7.94 -4.71
C TYR A 64 0.13 -8.18 -4.55
N SER A 65 -0.43 -7.97 -3.36
CA SER A 65 -1.88 -8.08 -3.16
C SER A 65 -2.63 -6.99 -3.93
N LYS A 66 -3.93 -7.19 -4.20
CA LYS A 66 -4.82 -6.13 -4.71
C LYS A 66 -5.03 -5.00 -3.69
N ALA A 67 -5.03 -5.37 -2.41
CA ALA A 67 -5.06 -4.45 -1.29
C ALA A 67 -4.33 -5.05 -0.09
N HIS A 68 -3.63 -4.24 0.70
CA HIS A 68 -3.06 -4.65 1.97
C HIS A 68 -2.87 -3.45 2.90
N ILE A 69 -2.83 -3.70 4.20
CA ILE A 69 -2.49 -2.68 5.20
C ILE A 69 -0.98 -2.66 5.38
N ASN A 70 -0.37 -1.49 5.18
CA ASN A 70 0.99 -1.20 5.62
C ASN A 70 0.95 -0.31 6.86
N ILE A 71 1.34 -0.84 8.02
CA ILE A 71 1.25 -0.18 9.33
C ILE A 71 -0.19 0.27 9.65
N SER A 72 -0.57 1.49 9.28
CA SER A 72 -1.90 2.09 9.46
C SER A 72 -2.52 2.56 8.15
N THR A 73 -1.79 2.47 7.04
CA THR A 73 -2.20 2.96 5.72
C THR A 73 -2.70 1.80 4.87
N LEU A 74 -3.87 1.98 4.26
CA LEU A 74 -4.37 1.05 3.25
C LEU A 74 -3.66 1.35 1.92
N VAL A 75 -2.99 0.34 1.37
CA VAL A 75 -2.40 0.37 0.04
C VAL A 75 -3.28 -0.46 -0.89
N VAL A 76 -3.74 0.15 -1.97
CA VAL A 76 -4.62 -0.47 -2.96
C VAL A 76 -4.04 -0.36 -4.35
N ARG A 77 -4.35 -1.33 -5.21
CA ARG A 77 -4.07 -1.24 -6.64
C ARG A 77 -5.06 -0.30 -7.33
N ASP A 78 -4.68 0.15 -8.51
CA ASP A 78 -5.49 1.01 -9.37
C ASP A 78 -6.91 0.45 -9.58
N GLU A 79 -7.06 -0.86 -9.75
CA GLU A 79 -8.38 -1.50 -9.90
C GLU A 79 -9.32 -1.21 -8.71
N ILE A 80 -8.81 -1.28 -7.47
CA ILE A 80 -9.60 -0.98 -6.27
C ILE A 80 -9.79 0.54 -6.13
N TYR A 81 -8.80 1.36 -6.51
CA TYR A 81 -8.94 2.81 -6.54
C TYR A 81 -10.09 3.25 -7.47
N GLU A 82 -10.16 2.68 -8.67
CA GLU A 82 -11.21 2.96 -9.65
C GLU A 82 -12.60 2.61 -9.12
N ASP A 83 -12.72 1.49 -8.38
CA ASP A 83 -13.97 1.10 -7.74
C ASP A 83 -14.38 2.08 -6.62
N ILE A 84 -13.44 2.52 -5.77
CA ILE A 84 -13.77 3.32 -4.57
C ILE A 84 -13.87 4.83 -4.82
N LYS A 85 -13.21 5.37 -5.85
CA LYS A 85 -13.10 6.83 -6.06
C LYS A 85 -14.46 7.51 -6.34
N GLY A 86 -15.45 6.75 -6.81
CA GLY A 86 -16.80 7.25 -7.07
C GLY A 86 -17.68 7.34 -5.82
N PHE A 87 -17.28 6.72 -4.70
CA PHE A 87 -18.03 6.75 -3.46
C PHE A 87 -17.69 8.00 -2.64
N ASN A 88 -18.71 8.62 -2.04
CA ASN A 88 -18.52 9.72 -1.09
C ASN A 88 -18.18 9.18 0.31
N ILE A 89 -16.98 8.64 0.46
CA ILE A 89 -16.49 8.11 1.74
C ILE A 89 -15.92 9.28 2.56
N ARG A 90 -16.65 9.68 3.61
CA ARG A 90 -16.19 10.72 4.54
C ARG A 90 -14.87 10.31 5.19
N HIS A 91 -13.93 11.25 5.27
CA HIS A 91 -12.60 11.08 5.87
C HIS A 91 -11.66 10.10 5.15
N LEU A 92 -11.99 9.67 3.93
CA LEU A 92 -11.04 8.96 3.08
C LEU A 92 -10.19 9.95 2.29
N GLN A 93 -8.89 9.67 2.21
CA GLN A 93 -8.00 10.35 1.30
C GLN A 93 -7.11 9.34 0.59
N LEU A 94 -7.10 9.41 -0.75
CA LEU A 94 -6.33 8.52 -1.61
C LEU A 94 -5.20 9.30 -2.24
N TYR A 95 -4.03 8.67 -2.29
CA TYR A 95 -2.83 9.30 -2.84
C TYR A 95 -2.08 8.34 -3.76
N PRO A 96 -1.53 8.85 -4.88
CA PRO A 96 -0.71 8.03 -5.74
C PRO A 96 0.56 7.59 -4.98
N SER A 97 0.97 6.35 -5.23
CA SER A 97 2.22 5.83 -4.69
C SER A 97 2.95 4.98 -5.71
N VAL A 98 4.27 5.08 -5.71
CA VAL A 98 5.16 4.35 -6.61
C VAL A 98 5.87 3.28 -5.81
N HIS A 99 5.77 2.05 -6.28
CA HIS A 99 6.38 0.89 -5.66
C HIS A 99 7.52 0.39 -6.53
N ARG A 100 8.76 0.49 -6.03
CA ARG A 100 9.93 0.05 -6.79
C ARG A 100 10.17 -1.45 -6.56
N TYR A 101 9.81 -2.26 -7.55
CA TYR A 101 10.11 -3.69 -7.57
C TYR A 101 11.42 -3.98 -8.29
N LEU A 102 12.16 -4.99 -7.81
CA LEU A 102 13.18 -5.67 -8.61
C LEU A 102 12.49 -6.55 -9.67
N HIS A 103 11.84 -5.94 -10.65
CA HIS A 103 11.63 -6.60 -11.94
C HIS A 103 12.74 -6.13 -12.88
N LYS A 104 13.89 -6.82 -12.84
CA LYS A 104 14.57 -7.08 -14.10
C LYS A 104 13.73 -8.14 -14.79
N MET A 105 12.66 -7.74 -15.49
CA MET A 105 12.20 -8.55 -16.60
C MET A 105 13.32 -8.49 -17.63
N VAL A 106 13.97 -9.63 -17.81
CA VAL A 106 14.74 -9.95 -19.00
C VAL A 106 13.79 -9.73 -20.18
N THR A 107 13.93 -8.61 -20.86
CA THR A 107 13.47 -8.49 -22.24
C THR A 107 14.53 -9.16 -23.09
N ASN A 108 14.22 -10.38 -23.55
CA ASN A 108 14.82 -10.94 -24.76
C ASN A 108 14.39 -10.11 -25.97
#